data_AF-A0A2E9JHE5-F1
#
_entry.id   AF-A0A2E9JHE5-F1
#
_cell.length_a   1.000
_cell.length_b   1.000
_cell.length_c   1.000
_cell.angle_alpha   90.00
_cell.angle_beta   90.00
_cell.angle_gamma   90.00
#
_symmetry.space_group_name_H-M   'P 1'
#
loop_
_entity.id
_entity.type
_entity.pdbx_description
1 polymer ?
#
loop_
_entity_poly.entity_id
_entity_poly.type
_entity_poly.pdbx_seq_one_letter_code
_entity_poly.pdbx_strand_id
1 'polypeptide(L)'
;MLAGCSNPEAEEAKQQAELDKRGLELSAYLLDRDVQTELQEGLAVHLAFGAEADLDLYVTDPLLETVYFANRKSKSGGEISDDIRCGTDEIGVEEIRFIAPMPGRYRIGIDYPSRCAEEIKKAAYAL
;
A
#
# COMPACT_ATOMS: atom_id res chain seq x y z
N MET A 1 -33.00 29.82 13.89
CA MET A 1 -31.77 29.50 13.13
C MET A 1 -31.87 28.03 12.76
N LEU A 2 -32.05 27.73 11.47
CA LEU A 2 -32.29 26.36 11.01
C LEU A 2 -30.94 25.63 10.96
N ALA A 3 -30.82 24.55 11.74
CA ALA A 3 -29.72 23.61 11.62
C ALA A 3 -29.75 23.01 10.20
N GLY A 4 -28.68 23.23 9.44
CA GLY A 4 -28.51 22.62 8.13
C GLY A 4 -28.44 21.10 8.29
N CYS A 5 -29.44 20.39 7.78
CA CYS A 5 -29.41 18.94 7.69
C CYS A 5 -28.37 18.55 6.64
N SER A 6 -27.14 18.25 7.05
CA SER A 6 -26.19 17.53 6.20
C SER A 6 -26.77 16.13 5.94
N ASN A 7 -26.90 15.75 4.67
CA ASN A 7 -27.24 14.38 4.30
C ASN A 7 -25.99 13.49 4.52
N PRO A 8 -25.98 12.57 5.50
CA PRO A 8 -24.80 11.78 5.82
C PRO A 8 -24.32 10.91 4.65
N GLU A 9 -25.24 10.40 3.83
CA GLU A 9 -24.90 9.61 2.63
C GLU A 9 -24.16 10.45 1.59
N ALA A 10 -24.54 11.72 1.44
CA ALA A 10 -23.87 12.63 0.52
C ALA A 10 -22.47 13.03 1.01
N GLU A 11 -22.28 13.16 2.33
CA GLU A 11 -20.97 13.41 2.92
C GLU A 11 -20.05 12.19 2.80
N GLU A 12 -20.57 10.98 3.04
CA GLU A 12 -19.80 9.75 2.87
C GLU A 12 -19.40 9.52 1.39
N ALA A 13 -20.30 9.79 0.44
CA ALA A 13 -19.99 9.72 -0.98
C ALA A 13 -18.90 10.71 -1.40
N LYS A 14 -18.91 11.95 -0.86
CA LYS A 14 -17.84 12.92 -1.10
C LYS A 14 -16.51 12.44 -0.53
N GLN A 15 -16.50 11.91 0.70
CA GLN A 15 -15.30 11.36 1.33
C GLN A 15 -14.74 10.20 0.51
N GLN A 16 -15.60 9.31 0.02
CA GLN A 16 -15.18 8.20 -0.83
C GLN A 16 -14.59 8.70 -2.15
N ALA A 17 -15.22 9.68 -2.81
CA ALA A 17 -14.70 10.26 -4.04
C ALA A 17 -13.31 10.91 -3.86
N GLU A 18 -13.06 11.54 -2.71
CA GLU A 18 -11.74 12.10 -2.39
C GLU A 18 -10.69 11.00 -2.16
N LEU A 19 -11.06 9.91 -1.47
CA LEU A 19 -10.18 8.75 -1.30
C LEU A 19 -9.86 8.08 -2.63
N ASP A 20 -10.85 7.93 -3.51
CA ASP A 20 -10.66 7.35 -4.83
C ASP A 20 -9.71 8.22 -5.67
N LYS A 21 -9.86 9.55 -5.61
CA LYS A 21 -8.95 10.48 -6.27
C LYS A 21 -7.52 10.36 -5.73
N ARG A 22 -7.34 10.33 -4.40
CA ARG A 22 -6.01 10.13 -3.78
C ARG A 22 -5.43 8.76 -4.12
N GLY A 23 -6.25 7.71 -4.21
CA GLY A 23 -5.82 6.39 -4.67
C GLY A 23 -5.26 6.43 -6.09
N LEU A 24 -5.92 7.16 -7.01
CA LEU A 24 -5.41 7.37 -8.37
C LEU A 24 -4.10 8.16 -8.40
N GLU A 25 -3.94 9.17 -7.53
CA GLU A 25 -2.69 9.92 -7.37
C GLU A 25 -1.55 9.02 -6.88
N LEU A 26 -1.82 8.14 -5.91
CA LEU A 26 -0.87 7.14 -5.42
C LEU A 26 -0.51 6.11 -6.50
N SER A 27 -1.48 5.64 -7.30
CA SER A 27 -1.20 4.78 -8.45
C SER A 27 -0.30 5.47 -9.47
N ALA A 28 -0.55 6.74 -9.78
CA ALA A 28 0.30 7.51 -10.68
C ALA A 28 1.71 7.70 -10.12
N TYR A 29 1.84 7.93 -8.81
CA TYR A 29 3.12 8.00 -8.12
C TYR A 29 3.91 6.69 -8.23
N LEU A 30 3.27 5.53 -8.03
CA LEU A 30 3.91 4.23 -8.20
C LEU A 30 4.40 4.02 -9.65
N LEU A 31 3.57 4.35 -10.63
CA LEU A 31 3.93 4.23 -12.04
C LEU A 31 5.14 5.09 -12.42
N ASP A 32 5.22 6.33 -11.91
CA ASP A 32 6.39 7.19 -12.13
C ASP A 32 7.65 6.60 -11.47
N ARG A 33 7.54 6.15 -10.21
CA ARG A 33 8.64 5.50 -9.49
C ARG A 33 9.17 4.25 -10.22
N ASP A 34 8.29 3.42 -10.76
CA ASP A 34 8.65 2.21 -11.49
C ASP A 34 9.40 2.51 -12.79
N VAL A 35 9.01 3.59 -13.48
CA VAL A 35 9.75 4.12 -14.65
C VAL A 35 11.14 4.59 -14.26
N GLN A 36 11.28 5.30 -13.12
CA GLN A 36 12.58 5.82 -12.66
C GLN A 36 13.53 4.71 -12.18
N THR A 37 13.00 3.62 -11.63
CA THR A 37 13.80 2.55 -11.03
C THR A 37 14.26 1.49 -12.02
N GLU A 38 13.98 1.66 -13.33
CA GLU A 38 14.29 0.71 -14.41
C GLU A 38 14.08 -0.73 -13.93
N LEU A 39 12.84 -1.07 -13.57
CA LEU A 39 12.46 -2.37 -13.02
C LEU A 39 13.16 -3.50 -13.79
N GLN A 40 14.32 -3.92 -13.28
CA GLN A 40 15.11 -4.98 -13.89
C GLN A 40 14.25 -6.23 -13.82
N GLU A 41 14.26 -6.99 -14.91
CA GLU A 41 13.49 -8.23 -15.11
C GLU A 41 13.11 -8.93 -13.79
N GLY A 42 11.84 -9.23 -13.59
CA GLY A 42 11.38 -9.85 -12.36
C GLY A 42 9.90 -9.59 -12.05
N LEU A 43 9.54 -9.77 -10.77
CA LEU A 43 8.24 -9.41 -10.20
C LEU A 43 8.47 -8.42 -9.06
N ALA A 44 7.81 -7.27 -9.10
CA ALA A 44 7.70 -6.39 -7.96
C ALA A 44 6.23 -6.15 -7.63
N VAL A 45 5.94 -6.04 -6.34
CA VAL A 45 4.64 -5.69 -5.78
C VAL A 45 4.86 -4.44 -4.94
N HIS A 46 4.11 -3.39 -5.25
CA HIS A 46 4.24 -2.10 -4.58
C HIS A 46 2.95 -1.79 -3.86
N LEU A 47 3.04 -1.29 -2.63
CA LEU A 47 1.93 -0.74 -1.89
C LEU A 47 2.27 0.72 -1.57
N ALA A 48 1.49 1.66 -2.08
CA ALA A 48 1.57 3.05 -1.68
C ALA A 48 0.34 3.43 -0.85
N PHE A 49 0.53 4.22 0.20
CA PHE A 49 -0.55 4.61 1.10
C PHE A 49 -0.32 6.00 1.69
N GLY A 50 -1.42 6.66 2.03
CA GLY A 50 -1.36 7.95 2.70
C GLY A 50 -0.91 7.84 4.17
N ALA A 51 -0.32 8.91 4.69
CA ALA A 51 0.20 8.99 6.06
C ALA A 51 -0.85 8.84 7.18
N GLU A 52 -2.12 8.59 6.87
CA GLU A 52 -3.18 8.41 7.86
C GLU A 52 -3.18 7.03 8.53
N ALA A 53 -2.59 6.04 7.87
CA ALA A 53 -2.49 4.67 8.35
C ALA A 53 -1.07 4.12 8.17
N ASP A 54 -0.73 3.20 9.06
CA ASP A 54 0.38 2.29 8.90
C ASP A 54 -0.19 1.06 8.16
N LEU A 55 0.31 0.77 6.96
CA LEU A 55 -0.10 -0.39 6.17
C LEU A 55 1.12 -1.24 5.84
N ASP A 56 0.99 -2.54 6.09
CA ASP A 56 2.05 -3.52 5.81
C ASP A 56 1.72 -4.31 4.54
N LEU A 57 2.71 -4.48 3.66
CA LEU A 57 2.65 -5.36 2.52
C LEU A 57 3.18 -6.75 2.89
N TYR A 58 2.45 -7.80 2.49
CA TYR A 58 2.98 -9.15 2.53
C TYR A 58 2.70 -9.93 1.24
N VAL A 59 3.67 -10.74 0.84
CA VAL A 59 3.57 -11.63 -0.33
C VAL A 59 3.94 -13.04 0.08
N THR A 60 2.99 -13.97 -0.06
CA THR A 60 3.26 -15.40 0.07
C THR A 60 3.61 -15.99 -1.28
N ASP A 61 4.79 -16.58 -1.38
CA ASP A 61 5.37 -17.13 -2.60
C ASP A 61 4.86 -18.56 -2.93
N PRO A 62 5.24 -19.13 -4.09
CA PRO A 62 4.84 -20.49 -4.47
C PRO A 62 5.34 -21.60 -3.54
N LEU A 63 6.37 -21.35 -2.72
CA LEU A 63 6.89 -22.26 -1.70
C LEU A 63 6.15 -22.10 -0.37
N LEU A 64 5.13 -21.23 -0.31
CA LEU A 64 4.33 -20.90 0.86
C LEU A 64 5.13 -20.16 1.95
N GLU A 65 6.21 -19.50 1.58
CA GLU A 65 6.91 -18.57 2.46
C GLU A 65 6.36 -17.15 2.27
N THR A 66 6.10 -16.45 3.36
CA THR A 66 5.56 -15.08 3.35
C THR A 66 6.67 -14.08 3.60
N VAL A 67 6.91 -13.19 2.65
CA VAL A 67 7.78 -12.02 2.82
C VAL A 67 6.93 -10.87 3.37
N TYR A 68 7.42 -10.24 4.45
CA TYR A 68 6.81 -9.09 5.13
C TYR A 68 7.84 -8.43 6.07
N PHE A 69 7.51 -7.34 6.75
CA PHE A 69 8.47 -6.55 7.55
C PHE A 69 9.32 -7.38 8.55
N ALA A 70 8.77 -8.43 9.17
CA ALA A 70 9.49 -9.28 10.11
C ALA A 70 10.10 -10.56 9.49
N ASN A 71 9.71 -10.92 8.26
CA ASN A 71 10.37 -11.97 7.48
C ASN A 71 10.82 -11.40 6.13
N ARG A 72 11.92 -10.65 6.17
CA ARG A 72 12.30 -9.76 5.06
C ARG A 72 12.76 -10.47 3.79
N LYS A 73 13.09 -11.77 3.85
CA LYS A 73 13.59 -12.55 2.70
C LYS A 73 12.98 -13.94 2.65
N SER A 74 12.63 -14.44 1.46
CA SER A 74 12.22 -15.84 1.25
C SER A 74 13.26 -16.63 0.46
N LYS A 75 13.16 -17.96 0.51
CA LYS A 75 14.00 -18.88 -0.25
C LYS A 75 13.78 -18.79 -1.75
N SER A 76 12.59 -18.37 -2.19
CA SER A 76 12.31 -18.11 -3.61
C SER A 76 12.90 -16.78 -4.10
N GLY A 77 13.58 -16.03 -3.23
CA GLY A 77 14.30 -14.81 -3.57
C GLY A 77 13.46 -13.53 -3.44
N GLY A 78 12.34 -13.58 -2.74
CA GLY A 78 11.57 -12.39 -2.40
C GLY A 78 12.28 -11.56 -1.34
N GLU A 79 12.28 -10.24 -1.49
CA GLU A 79 12.85 -9.29 -0.53
C GLU A 79 11.94 -8.06 -0.37
N ILE A 80 11.64 -7.67 0.88
CA ILE A 80 10.89 -6.44 1.18
C ILE A 80 11.82 -5.25 1.39
N SER A 81 11.35 -4.06 1.02
CA SER A 81 11.92 -2.77 1.42
C SER A 81 11.92 -2.57 2.94
N ASP A 82 12.36 -1.40 3.38
CA ASP A 82 12.20 -1.03 4.79
C ASP A 82 10.73 -0.81 5.14
N ASP A 83 10.42 -1.12 6.39
CA ASP A 83 9.11 -0.96 7.05
C ASP A 83 8.76 0.53 7.16
N ILE A 84 7.59 0.91 6.66
CA ILE A 84 7.13 2.30 6.65
C ILE A 84 6.10 2.54 7.75
N ARG A 85 6.54 3.21 8.82
CA ARG A 85 5.73 3.49 10.01
C ARG A 85 5.11 4.88 9.99
N CYS A 86 4.17 5.10 10.90
CA CYS A 86 3.62 6.43 11.14
C CYS A 86 4.69 7.52 11.33
N GLY A 87 4.51 8.64 10.63
CA GLY A 87 5.33 9.85 10.80
C GLY A 87 6.68 9.84 10.07
N THR A 88 6.94 8.87 9.21
CA THR A 88 8.16 8.86 8.37
C THR A 88 8.03 9.78 7.17
N ASP A 89 6.95 9.64 6.39
CA ASP A 89 6.74 10.32 5.11
C ASP A 89 5.26 10.68 4.89
N GLU A 90 4.99 11.59 3.95
CA GLU A 90 3.61 11.94 3.55
C GLU A 90 2.93 10.82 2.74
N ILE A 91 3.72 10.04 2.01
CA ILE A 91 3.30 8.85 1.27
C ILE A 91 4.19 7.70 1.73
N GLY A 92 3.58 6.69 2.32
CA GLY A 92 4.27 5.44 2.64
C GLY A 92 4.34 4.54 1.41
N VAL A 93 5.48 3.88 1.20
CA VAL A 93 5.65 2.92 0.11
C VAL A 93 6.42 1.69 0.56
N GLU A 94 5.76 0.55 0.54
CA GLU A 94 6.41 -0.75 0.71
C GLU A 94 6.52 -1.48 -0.64
N GLU A 95 7.63 -2.17 -0.83
CA GLU A 95 7.91 -2.93 -2.04
C GLU A 95 8.39 -4.32 -1.68
N ILE A 96 7.83 -5.36 -2.30
CA ILE A 96 8.40 -6.70 -2.31
C ILE A 96 8.83 -7.07 -3.73
N ARG A 97 10.10 -7.43 -3.89
CA ARG A 97 10.71 -7.76 -5.18
C ARG A 97 11.24 -9.19 -5.24
N PHE A 98 11.07 -9.82 -6.39
CA PHE A 98 11.66 -11.08 -6.80
C PHE A 98 12.40 -10.85 -8.11
N ILE A 99 13.74 -10.95 -8.11
CA ILE A 99 14.58 -10.76 -9.31
C ILE A 99 14.34 -11.90 -10.31
N ALA A 100 14.22 -13.14 -9.83
CA ALA A 100 13.94 -14.31 -10.65
C ALA A 100 12.71 -15.04 -10.10
N PRO A 101 11.49 -14.51 -10.32
CA PRO A 101 10.30 -15.06 -9.71
C PRO A 101 10.06 -16.49 -10.19
N MET A 102 9.91 -17.40 -9.24
CA MET A 102 9.51 -18.76 -9.56
C MET A 102 8.11 -18.79 -10.18
N PRO A 103 7.84 -19.64 -11.18
CA PRO A 103 6.50 -19.82 -11.70
C PRO A 103 5.59 -20.44 -10.63
N GLY A 104 4.41 -19.86 -10.45
CA GLY A 104 3.45 -20.35 -9.46
C GLY A 104 2.50 -19.27 -9.00
N ARG A 105 1.76 -19.57 -7.92
CA ARG A 105 0.80 -18.63 -7.33
C ARG A 105 1.47 -17.84 -6.22
N TYR A 106 1.47 -16.53 -6.38
CA TYR A 106 1.75 -15.58 -5.32
C TYR A 106 0.43 -15.12 -4.71
N ARG A 107 0.40 -14.86 -3.41
CA ARG A 107 -0.73 -14.25 -2.72
C ARG A 107 -0.26 -12.94 -2.10
N ILE A 108 -0.87 -11.85 -2.52
CA ILE A 108 -0.59 -10.50 -2.03
C ILE A 108 -1.64 -10.18 -0.99
N GLY A 109 -1.24 -9.56 0.11
CA GLY A 109 -2.17 -9.00 1.07
C GLY A 109 -1.60 -7.76 1.74
N ILE A 110 -2.50 -7.03 2.38
CA ILE A 110 -2.24 -5.77 3.06
C ILE A 110 -2.78 -5.94 4.47
N ASP A 111 -1.94 -5.70 5.47
CA ASP A 111 -2.35 -5.64 6.87
C ASP A 111 -2.51 -4.18 7.31
N TYR A 112 -3.39 -3.96 8.29
CA TYR A 112 -3.62 -2.65 8.93
C TYR A 112 -3.24 -2.73 10.41
N PRO A 113 -1.95 -2.55 10.77
CA PRO A 113 -1.51 -2.58 12.16
C PRO A 113 -2.09 -1.44 12.98
N SER A 114 -2.08 -0.21 12.44
CA SER A 114 -2.42 0.97 13.22
C SER A 114 -2.87 2.17 12.39
N ARG A 115 -3.57 3.08 13.07
CA ARG A 115 -3.84 4.44 12.57
C ARG A 115 -2.70 5.38 12.98
N CYS A 116 -2.36 6.30 12.10
CA CYS A 116 -1.39 7.37 12.37
C CYS A 116 -2.07 8.70 12.71
N ALA A 117 -3.28 8.94 12.17
CA ALA A 117 -4.06 10.15 12.43
C ALA A 117 -5.31 9.84 13.30
N GLU A 118 -5.50 10.60 14.39
CA GLU A 118 -6.63 10.41 15.31
C GLU A 118 -8.00 10.75 14.68
N GLU A 119 -8.05 11.74 13.79
CA GLU A 119 -9.31 12.24 13.22
C GLU A 119 -9.68 11.61 11.87
N ILE A 120 -8.72 11.03 11.14
CA ILE A 120 -8.96 10.45 9.82
C ILE A 120 -9.20 8.95 9.96
N LYS A 121 -10.36 8.49 9.49
CA LYS A 121 -10.81 7.09 9.64
C LYS A 121 -10.49 6.18 8.46
N LYS A 122 -10.07 6.75 7.33
CA LYS A 122 -9.82 6.03 6.08
C LYS A 122 -8.53 6.56 5.45
N ALA A 123 -7.66 5.66 5.03
CA ALA A 123 -6.47 6.00 4.27
C ALA A 123 -6.68 5.61 2.80
N ALA A 124 -6.22 6.45 1.89
CA ALA A 124 -6.12 6.06 0.48
C ALA A 124 -4.90 5.13 0.31
N TYR A 125 -5.01 4.17 -0.60
CA TYR A 125 -3.92 3.28 -0.96
C TYR A 125 -3.97 2.92 -2.45
N ALA A 126 -2.84 2.47 -2.97
CA ALA A 126 -2.67 1.92 -4.31
C ALA A 126 -1.78 0.68 -4.25
N LEU A 127 -2.09 -0.31 -5.08
CA LEU A 127 -1.37 -1.57 -5.24
C LEU A 127 -1.09 -1.82 -6.73
#